data_AF-A0A7J8R5G8-F1
#
_entry.id   AF-A0A7J8R5G8-F1
#
_cell.length_a   1.000
_cell.length_b   1.000
_cell.length_c   1.000
_cell.angle_alpha   90.00
_cell.angle_beta   90.00
_cell.angle_gamma   90.00
#
_symmetry.space_group_name_H-M   'P 1'
#
loop_
_entity.id
_entity.type
_entity.pdbx_description
1 polymer ?
#
loop_
_entity_poly.entity_id
_entity_poly.type
_entity_poly.pdbx_seq_one_letter_code
_entity_poly.pdbx_strand_id
1 'polypeptide(L)' 'MVGAQAVALRVSGNRSAFYNYKIIGFTKCRE' A
#
# COMPACT_ATOMS: atom_id res chain seq x y z
N MET A 1 -13.36 14.79 6.60
CA MET A 1 -12.23 14.67 5.63
C MET A 1 -11.76 13.22 5.64
N VAL A 2 -12.33 12.36 4.81
CA VAL A 2 -11.82 10.99 4.60
C VAL A 2 -11.43 10.92 3.13
N GLY A 3 -10.23 11.39 2.82
CA GLY A 3 -9.62 11.16 1.51
C GLY A 3 -9.42 9.66 1.32
N ALA A 4 -9.52 9.20 0.07
CA ALA A 4 -9.36 7.79 -0.23
C ALA A 4 -7.99 7.29 0.25
N GLN A 5 -8.02 6.29 1.12
CA GLN A 5 -6.83 5.60 1.57
C GLN A 5 -6.56 4.46 0.59
N ALA A 6 -5.45 4.54 -0.15
CA ALA A 6 -4.92 3.39 -0.87
C ALA A 6 -3.63 2.94 -0.22
N VAL A 7 -3.61 1.67 0.16
CA VAL A 7 -2.42 1.01 0.70
C VAL A 7 -1.95 0.01 -0.34
N ALA A 8 -0.76 0.25 -0.90
CA ALA A 8 -0.17 -0.63 -1.90
C ALA A 8 0.33 -1.95 -1.29
N LEU A 9 0.79 -1.90 -0.04
CA LEU A 9 1.15 -3.07 0.76
C LEU A 9 1.02 -2.75 2.24
N ARG A 10 0.38 -3.64 3.00
CA ARG A 10 0.40 -3.64 4.46
C ARG A 10 1.02 -4.93 4.95
N VAL A 11 2.09 -4.83 5.72
CA VAL A 11 2.75 -5.98 6.33
C VAL A 11 2.54 -5.92 7.83
N SER A 12 2.06 -7.02 8.41
CA SER A 12 1.98 -7.20 9.86
C SER A 12 2.59 -8.57 10.20
N GLY A 13 3.86 -8.56 10.58
CA GLY A 13 4.63 -9.75 10.93
C GLY A 13 6.10 -9.41 11.12
N ASN A 14 6.84 -10.27 11.83
CA ASN A 14 8.28 -10.09 12.02
C ASN A 14 9.06 -10.98 11.04
N ARG A 15 10.20 -10.48 10.53
CA ARG A 15 11.04 -11.10 9.48
C ARG A 15 10.42 -11.18 8.07
N SER A 16 9.64 -10.17 7.65
CA SER A 16 9.19 -10.07 6.26
C SER A 16 10.34 -9.61 5.35
N ALA A 17 10.61 -10.35 4.28
CA ALA A 17 11.62 -10.00 3.29
C ALA A 17 10.99 -9.95 1.89
N PHE A 18 11.38 -8.95 1.12
CA PHE A 18 10.97 -8.78 -0.26
C PHE A 18 12.21 -8.51 -1.10
N TYR A 19 12.45 -9.32 -2.14
CA TYR A 19 13.60 -9.18 -3.03
C TYR A 19 13.14 -9.10 -4.48
N ASN A 20 13.69 -8.15 -5.24
CA ASN A 20 13.31 -7.85 -6.63
C ASN A 20 11.79 -7.61 -6.83
N TYR A 21 11.21 -6.74 -6.00
CA TYR A 21 9.78 -6.43 -6.08
C TYR A 21 9.50 -5.02 -6.60
N LYS A 22 8.35 -4.85 -7.25
CA LYS A 22 7.77 -3.53 -7.56
C LYS A 22 6.35 -3.46 -6.98
N ILE A 23 6.17 -2.64 -5.94
CA ILE A 23 4.84 -2.38 -5.35
C ILE A 23 4.31 -1.07 -5.93
N ILE A 24 3.10 -1.12 -6.49
CA ILE A 24 2.42 0.04 -7.07
C ILE A 24 1.05 0.15 -6.39
N GLY A 25 0.75 1.33 -5.84
CA GLY A 25 -0.56 1.65 -5.28
C GLY A 25 -1.14 2.89 -5.91
N PHE A 26 -2.46 2.94 -6.00
CA PHE A 26 -3.18 4.06 -6.59
C PHE A 26 -4.38 4.40 -5.71
N THR A 27 -4.48 5.66 -5.29
CA THR A 27 -5.66 6.16 -4.60
C THR A 27 -6.53 6.97 -5.55
N LYS A 28 -7.85 6.78 -5.48
CA LYS A 28 -8.83 7.64 -6.13
C LYS A 28 -9.42 8.55 -5.07
N CYS A 29 -8.98 9.81 -4.97
CA CYS A 29 -9.84 10.79 -4.32
C CYS A 29 -11.11 10.87 -5.16
N ARG A 30 -12.24 10.37 -4.62
CA ARG A 30 -13.57 10.61 -5.17
C ARG A 30 -13.81 12.12 -5.10
N GLU A 31 -14.38 12.69 -6.17
CA GLU A 31 -14.71 14.12 -6.33
C GLU A 31 -15.13 14.83 -5.03
#